data_AF-A0A974WIL6-F1
#
_entry.id   AF-A0A974WIL6-F1
#
_cell.length_a   1.000
_cell.length_b   1.000
_cell.length_c   1.000
_cell.angle_alpha   90.00
_cell.angle_beta   90.00
_cell.angle_gamma   90.00
#
_symmetry.space_group_name_H-M   'P 1'
#
loop_
_entity.id
_entity.type
_entity.pdbx_description
1 polymer ?
#
loop_
_entity_poly.entity_id
_entity_poly.type
_entity_poly.pdbx_seq_one_letter_code
_entity_poly.pdbx_strand_id
1 'polypeptide(L)'
;MAKIILFELNEVPFKVIDYFVRKYPNSTLAQILPISKQFETVTDDQGHLHPWSTWPTLHRGVDNSVHKIKDFGEDLSELNKKYPPVWQILQENSIKTGVCGSLHSYPLPTNAKEYDFYIPDPFAWGSETHPKEIQPFQEFNLAMVKGSARNVNSGFDKKAALKLGTNLSTIGVRAKTVSAIAKQLVDEKLSSWKVVRRRSFQSIMAFDVFLKQLKKHKPQFSTFFSNHVAATMHRYWAATFPEDYEEYLLSDEWKNRYSKEIDYAMHKFDGFLSDVVDFVKSNPEYKLIIASSMGQESTLAMEQKSELLAKNFDLFLNKLGFTNEDYSILPAMHPQYNASFKNDSKRSELIEILKQFDIKGDKIESRIKENGFISIDLGHRNLEENDVKFKEEIINLKDYGLVNEPIQDEASGTAYHIPQGILIVFDPTNRDKAERVAGVNSKRIAPSILANFGVKPADYMQTNLIDAIAKS
;
A
#
# COMPACT_ATOMS: atom_id res chain seq x y z
N MET A 1 -18.65 -9.09 22.90
CA MET A 1 -17.38 -8.92 22.16
C MET A 1 -17.62 -9.32 20.72
N ALA A 2 -17.52 -8.38 19.78
CA ALA A 2 -17.62 -8.71 18.36
C ALA A 2 -16.23 -9.08 17.82
N LYS A 3 -16.19 -10.04 16.90
CA LYS A 3 -15.01 -10.30 16.08
C LYS A 3 -14.86 -9.18 15.05
N ILE A 4 -13.64 -8.86 14.64
CA ILE A 4 -13.36 -7.72 13.75
C ILE A 4 -12.61 -8.19 12.51
N ILE A 5 -13.10 -7.77 11.35
CA ILE A 5 -12.34 -7.78 10.10
C ILE A 5 -11.97 -6.33 9.79
N LEU A 6 -10.70 -5.99 9.83
CA LEU A 6 -10.15 -4.70 9.42
C LEU A 6 -9.71 -4.78 7.95
N PHE A 7 -10.52 -4.21 7.08
CA PHE A 7 -10.20 -4.01 5.67
C PHE A 7 -9.48 -2.67 5.51
N GLU A 8 -8.18 -2.72 5.24
CA GLU A 8 -7.29 -1.59 5.04
C GLU A 8 -7.34 -1.17 3.56
N LEU A 9 -8.28 -0.28 3.23
CA LEU A 9 -8.45 0.28 1.89
C LEU A 9 -7.56 1.52 1.74
N ASN A 10 -6.37 1.33 1.19
CA ASN A 10 -5.33 2.35 1.24
C ASN A 10 -5.77 3.67 0.60
N GLU A 11 -5.55 4.78 1.32
CA GLU A 11 -5.64 6.17 0.86
C GLU A 11 -6.97 6.64 0.23
N VAL A 12 -8.06 5.87 0.34
CA VAL A 12 -9.35 6.25 -0.27
C VAL A 12 -10.09 7.25 0.61
N PRO A 13 -10.36 8.49 0.14
CA PRO A 13 -11.15 9.48 0.87
C PRO A 13 -12.65 9.27 0.65
N PHE A 14 -13.48 9.89 1.49
CA PHE A 14 -14.95 9.85 1.32
C PHE A 14 -15.41 10.41 -0.02
N LYS A 15 -14.70 11.37 -0.63
CA LYS A 15 -15.04 11.90 -1.96
C LYS A 15 -15.19 10.78 -3.01
N VAL A 16 -14.28 9.80 -2.99
CA VAL A 16 -14.30 8.67 -3.93
C VAL A 16 -15.39 7.65 -3.56
N ILE A 17 -15.61 7.42 -2.26
CA ILE A 17 -16.72 6.58 -1.76
C ILE A 17 -18.06 7.16 -2.22
N ASP A 18 -18.30 8.46 -1.99
CA ASP A 18 -19.54 9.15 -2.29
C ASP A 18 -19.75 9.29 -3.81
N TYR A 19 -18.68 9.51 -4.58
CA TYR A 19 -18.73 9.45 -6.04
C TYR A 19 -19.18 8.06 -6.53
N PHE A 20 -18.55 6.99 -6.05
CA PHE A 20 -18.86 5.63 -6.50
C PHE A 20 -20.28 5.22 -6.13
N VAL A 21 -20.73 5.49 -4.90
CA VAL A 21 -22.09 5.16 -4.44
C VAL A 21 -23.16 5.91 -5.23
N ARG A 22 -22.94 7.20 -5.52
CA ARG A 22 -23.87 7.98 -6.36
C ARG A 22 -23.97 7.43 -7.78
N LYS A 23 -22.83 7.04 -8.38
CA LYS A 23 -22.77 6.52 -9.75
C LYS A 23 -23.29 5.09 -9.86
N TYR A 24 -23.10 4.28 -8.82
CA TYR A 24 -23.45 2.85 -8.78
C TYR A 24 -24.34 2.52 -7.57
N PRO A 25 -25.62 2.96 -7.57
CA PRO A 25 -26.52 2.84 -6.41
C PRO A 25 -26.88 1.39 -6.05
N ASN A 26 -26.65 0.44 -6.97
CA ASN A 26 -26.90 -0.98 -6.74
C ASN A 26 -25.68 -1.74 -6.20
N SER A 27 -24.53 -1.07 -6.03
CA SER A 27 -23.30 -1.66 -5.49
C SER A 27 -23.47 -2.13 -4.04
N THR A 28 -22.63 -3.04 -3.58
CA THR A 28 -22.65 -3.47 -2.17
C THR A 28 -22.34 -2.30 -1.25
N LEU A 29 -21.37 -1.46 -1.63
CA LEU A 29 -21.00 -0.27 -0.89
C LEU A 29 -22.19 0.69 -0.73
N ALA A 30 -22.95 0.94 -1.80
CA ALA A 30 -24.14 1.78 -1.75
C ALA A 30 -25.23 1.23 -0.81
N GLN A 31 -25.35 -0.09 -0.71
CA GLN A 31 -26.32 -0.75 0.16
C GLN A 31 -25.94 -0.68 1.64
N ILE A 32 -24.65 -0.84 1.98
CA ILE A 32 -24.21 -0.90 3.37
C ILE A 32 -23.86 0.46 3.97
N LEU A 33 -23.41 1.42 3.15
CA LEU A 33 -22.94 2.71 3.65
C LEU A 33 -24.00 3.47 4.48
N PRO A 34 -25.28 3.54 4.07
CA PRO A 34 -26.32 4.25 4.84
C PRO A 34 -26.66 3.62 6.20
N ILE A 35 -26.31 2.34 6.39
CA ILE A 35 -26.56 1.57 7.62
C ILE A 35 -25.27 1.27 8.38
N SER A 36 -24.17 1.94 8.03
CA SER A 36 -22.87 1.83 8.69
C SER A 36 -22.56 3.11 9.46
N LYS A 37 -21.80 3.01 10.54
CA LYS A 37 -21.24 4.21 11.20
C LYS A 37 -20.09 4.74 10.35
N GLN A 38 -20.05 6.04 10.11
CA GLN A 38 -19.10 6.69 9.22
C GLN A 38 -18.32 7.76 9.97
N PHE A 39 -17.00 7.71 9.88
CA PHE A 39 -16.11 8.68 10.49
C PHE A 39 -15.06 9.12 9.47
N GLU A 40 -14.95 10.42 9.22
CA GLU A 40 -13.80 10.96 8.49
C GLU A 40 -12.65 11.04 9.49
N THR A 41 -11.63 10.23 9.22
CA THR A 41 -10.46 10.15 10.08
C THR A 41 -9.44 11.20 9.67
N VAL A 42 -8.60 11.65 10.60
CA VAL A 42 -7.51 12.58 10.31
C VAL A 42 -6.25 12.06 10.99
N THR A 43 -5.15 11.94 10.24
CA THR A 43 -3.84 11.67 10.84
C THR A 43 -3.15 12.95 11.30
N ASP A 44 -2.48 12.89 12.45
CA ASP A 44 -1.63 13.98 12.98
C ASP A 44 -0.16 13.83 12.57
N ASP A 45 0.13 12.95 11.60
CA ASP A 45 1.50 12.71 11.15
C ASP A 45 2.11 13.99 10.56
N GLN A 46 3.39 14.21 10.90
CA GLN A 46 4.11 15.43 10.55
C GLN A 46 4.94 15.23 9.27
N GLY A 47 5.07 16.30 8.48
CA GLY A 47 5.84 16.31 7.24
C GLY A 47 5.11 15.70 6.05
N HIS A 48 5.85 15.16 5.09
CA HIS A 48 5.28 14.48 3.93
C HIS A 48 4.58 13.19 4.37
N LEU A 49 3.29 13.08 4.04
CA LEU A 49 2.51 11.89 4.35
C LEU A 49 2.89 10.77 3.40
N HIS A 50 3.01 9.56 3.94
CA HIS A 50 3.26 8.34 3.18
C HIS A 50 2.51 7.17 3.81
N PRO A 51 2.00 6.21 3.03
CA PRO A 51 1.25 5.08 3.60
C PRO A 51 2.10 4.26 4.56
N TRP A 52 3.39 4.13 4.29
CA TRP A 52 4.34 3.44 5.18
C TRP A 52 4.70 4.22 6.45
N SER A 53 4.19 5.44 6.64
CA SER A 53 4.29 6.16 7.91
C SER A 53 2.91 6.24 8.60
N THR A 54 1.84 6.48 7.83
CA THR A 54 0.49 6.66 8.39
C THR A 54 -0.21 5.36 8.79
N TRP A 55 0.06 4.23 8.14
CA TRP A 55 -0.45 2.93 8.59
C TRP A 55 0.09 2.53 9.97
N PRO A 56 1.41 2.63 10.23
CA PRO A 56 1.94 2.51 11.59
C PRO A 56 1.20 3.36 12.63
N THR A 57 0.82 4.60 12.30
CA THR A 57 0.03 5.45 13.19
C THR A 57 -1.31 4.82 13.56
N LEU A 58 -2.05 4.34 12.57
CA LEU A 58 -3.32 3.65 12.78
C LEU A 58 -3.14 2.35 13.58
N HIS A 59 -2.10 1.56 13.27
CA HIS A 59 -1.85 0.26 13.88
C HIS A 59 -1.34 0.36 15.32
N ARG A 60 -0.68 1.46 15.70
CA ARG A 60 0.01 1.63 16.98
C ARG A 60 -0.61 2.71 17.87
N GLY A 61 -1.54 3.51 17.37
CA GLY A 61 -2.24 4.54 18.17
C GLY A 61 -1.36 5.72 18.60
N VAL A 62 -0.23 5.94 17.92
CA VAL A 62 0.70 7.06 18.14
C VAL A 62 1.17 7.57 16.78
N ASP A 63 1.53 8.84 16.64
CA ASP A 63 1.94 9.43 15.35
C ASP A 63 3.42 9.22 15.04
N ASN A 64 3.82 9.63 13.84
CA ASN A 64 5.18 9.46 13.31
C ASN A 64 6.28 10.21 14.08
N SER A 65 5.94 11.18 14.93
CA SER A 65 6.89 11.81 15.85
C SER A 65 7.30 10.86 16.98
N VAL A 66 6.41 9.92 17.32
CA VAL A 66 6.58 8.95 18.41
C VAL A 66 7.13 7.62 17.88
N HIS A 67 6.49 7.01 16.88
CA HIS A 67 6.94 5.71 16.37
C HIS A 67 8.13 5.81 15.41
N LYS A 68 8.39 6.98 14.81
CA LYS A 68 9.57 7.27 13.96
C LYS A 68 9.77 6.40 12.71
N ILE A 69 8.82 5.55 12.36
CA ILE A 69 8.82 4.72 11.14
C ILE A 69 8.53 5.62 9.94
N LYS A 70 9.46 5.67 8.97
CA LYS A 70 9.32 6.54 7.79
C LYS A 70 9.64 5.90 6.45
N ASP A 71 10.15 4.66 6.40
CA ASP A 71 10.54 3.97 5.17
C ASP A 71 10.35 2.45 5.33
N PHE A 72 10.25 1.74 4.21
CA PHE A 72 10.31 0.28 4.21
C PHE A 72 11.73 -0.24 4.44
N GLY A 73 11.84 -1.46 4.96
CA GLY A 73 13.13 -2.12 5.18
C GLY A 73 13.87 -1.66 6.43
N GLU A 74 13.27 -0.80 7.26
CA GLU A 74 13.80 -0.44 8.58
C GLU A 74 13.74 -1.63 9.55
N ASP A 75 14.72 -1.73 10.46
CA ASP A 75 14.64 -2.66 11.59
C ASP A 75 13.70 -2.09 12.66
N LEU A 76 12.56 -2.77 12.83
CA LEU A 76 11.51 -2.37 13.76
C LEU A 76 11.58 -3.10 15.10
N SER A 77 12.61 -3.90 15.37
CA SER A 77 12.66 -4.79 16.53
C SER A 77 12.46 -4.07 17.87
N GLU A 78 13.17 -2.97 18.11
CA GLU A 78 13.02 -2.18 19.34
C GLU A 78 11.72 -1.37 19.36
N LEU A 79 11.30 -0.84 18.19
CA LEU A 79 10.04 -0.12 18.06
C LEU A 79 8.82 -1.00 18.31
N ASN A 80 8.85 -2.27 17.87
CA ASN A 80 7.79 -3.24 18.10
C ASN A 80 7.69 -3.66 19.58
N LYS A 81 8.77 -3.57 20.36
CA LYS A 81 8.70 -3.76 21.82
C LYS A 81 8.02 -2.56 22.50
N LYS A 82 8.34 -1.35 22.05
CA LYS A 82 7.86 -0.11 22.68
C LYS A 82 6.45 0.27 22.26
N TYR A 83 6.13 0.11 20.99
CA TYR A 83 4.87 0.51 20.36
C TYR A 83 4.35 -0.62 19.45
N PRO A 84 4.10 -1.85 19.95
CA PRO A 84 3.68 -2.98 19.10
C PRO A 84 2.44 -2.64 18.25
N PRO A 85 2.34 -3.20 17.03
CA PRO A 85 1.13 -3.04 16.24
C PRO A 85 -0.04 -3.80 16.89
N VAL A 86 -1.27 -3.35 16.65
CA VAL A 86 -2.47 -3.87 17.31
C VAL A 86 -2.63 -5.38 17.22
N TRP A 87 -2.26 -6.01 16.09
CA TRP A 87 -2.35 -7.47 15.93
C TRP A 87 -1.39 -8.23 16.85
N GLN A 88 -0.21 -7.66 17.15
CA GLN A 88 0.75 -8.26 18.07
C GLN A 88 0.20 -8.21 19.50
N ILE A 89 -0.30 -7.05 19.93
CA ILE A 89 -0.92 -6.89 21.27
C ILE A 89 -2.09 -7.85 21.45
N LEU A 90 -2.96 -7.97 20.44
CA LEU A 90 -4.10 -8.89 20.47
C LEU A 90 -3.64 -10.35 20.58
N GLN A 91 -2.66 -10.76 19.77
CA GLN A 91 -2.15 -12.12 19.80
C GLN A 91 -1.48 -12.46 21.13
N GLU A 92 -0.68 -11.55 21.70
CA GLU A 92 -0.08 -11.70 23.04
C GLU A 92 -1.14 -11.83 24.15
N ASN A 93 -2.33 -11.27 23.95
CA ASN A 93 -3.50 -11.43 24.82
C ASN A 93 -4.39 -12.61 24.42
N SER A 94 -3.84 -13.61 23.71
CA SER A 94 -4.51 -14.84 23.30
C SER A 94 -5.74 -14.64 22.39
N ILE A 95 -5.88 -13.48 21.74
CA ILE A 95 -6.92 -13.24 20.75
C ILE A 95 -6.51 -13.90 19.43
N LYS A 96 -7.37 -14.77 18.91
CA LYS A 96 -7.14 -15.46 17.63
C LYS A 96 -7.06 -14.45 16.48
N THR A 97 -5.85 -14.31 15.92
CA THR A 97 -5.49 -13.20 15.04
C THR A 97 -4.98 -13.70 13.69
N GLY A 98 -5.46 -13.09 12.60
CA GLY A 98 -4.97 -13.32 11.24
C GLY A 98 -4.50 -12.04 10.55
N VAL A 99 -3.28 -12.02 10.01
CA VAL A 99 -2.72 -10.83 9.34
C VAL A 99 -2.50 -11.12 7.86
N CYS A 100 -2.97 -10.23 6.97
CA CYS A 100 -2.73 -10.36 5.54
C CYS A 100 -2.38 -9.01 4.89
N GLY A 101 -1.09 -8.79 4.67
CA GLY A 101 -0.59 -7.70 3.85
C GLY A 101 -0.49 -6.34 4.55
N SER A 102 -0.93 -6.21 5.82
CA SER A 102 -0.83 -4.95 6.59
C SER A 102 0.59 -4.42 6.58
N LEU A 103 0.80 -3.16 6.22
CA LEU A 103 2.15 -2.58 6.09
C LEU A 103 2.97 -2.71 7.37
N HIS A 104 4.27 -2.98 7.23
CA HIS A 104 5.19 -3.26 8.34
C HIS A 104 4.86 -4.51 9.14
N SER A 105 4.30 -5.51 8.48
CA SER A 105 4.09 -6.83 9.08
C SER A 105 5.26 -7.78 8.83
N TYR A 106 6.28 -7.41 8.04
CA TYR A 106 7.56 -8.13 8.00
C TYR A 106 8.48 -7.71 9.17
N PRO A 107 9.28 -8.61 9.77
CA PRO A 107 9.43 -10.04 9.46
C PRO A 107 8.27 -10.92 9.95
N LEU A 108 8.20 -12.15 9.43
CA LEU A 108 7.33 -13.18 10.00
C LEU A 108 7.71 -13.37 11.49
N PRO A 109 6.78 -13.21 12.45
CA PRO A 109 7.12 -13.29 13.86
C PRO A 109 7.59 -14.70 14.26
N THR A 110 8.47 -14.79 15.26
CA THR A 110 9.01 -16.07 15.73
C THR A 110 7.93 -17.01 16.25
N ASN A 111 6.86 -16.45 16.81
CA ASN A 111 5.67 -17.14 17.27
C ASN A 111 4.54 -17.18 16.21
N ALA A 112 4.83 -17.08 14.91
CA ALA A 112 3.83 -17.06 13.84
C ALA A 112 2.82 -18.23 13.87
N LYS A 113 3.16 -19.36 14.50
CA LYS A 113 2.25 -20.51 14.70
C LYS A 113 1.10 -20.24 15.68
N GLU A 114 1.19 -19.16 16.46
CA GLU A 114 0.14 -18.74 17.38
C GLU A 114 -0.90 -17.85 16.70
N TYR A 115 -0.59 -17.34 15.50
CA TYR A 115 -1.54 -16.67 14.62
C TYR A 115 -2.34 -17.71 13.81
N ASP A 116 -3.60 -17.40 13.49
CA ASP A 116 -4.41 -18.26 12.63
C ASP A 116 -3.88 -18.26 11.19
N PHE A 117 -3.35 -17.12 10.74
CA PHE A 117 -2.55 -16.96 9.53
C PHE A 117 -1.76 -15.65 9.61
N TYR A 118 -0.62 -15.59 8.91
CA TYR A 118 0.25 -14.43 8.84
C TYR A 118 0.92 -14.37 7.46
N ILE A 119 0.51 -13.41 6.66
CA ILE A 119 1.07 -13.13 5.33
C ILE A 119 1.62 -11.69 5.39
N PRO A 120 2.95 -11.52 5.37
CA PRO A 120 3.57 -10.20 5.45
C PRO A 120 3.16 -9.25 4.33
N ASP A 121 3.45 -7.97 4.53
CA ASP A 121 3.16 -6.89 3.60
C ASP A 121 3.78 -7.11 2.20
N PRO A 122 3.22 -6.46 1.16
CA PRO A 122 3.70 -6.65 -0.22
C PRO A 122 5.09 -6.04 -0.50
N PHE A 123 5.71 -5.37 0.48
CA PHE A 123 7.06 -4.81 0.40
C PHE A 123 8.05 -5.57 1.32
N ALA A 124 7.67 -6.74 1.82
CA ALA A 124 8.47 -7.58 2.69
C ALA A 124 9.82 -7.98 2.05
N TRP A 125 10.84 -8.15 2.90
CA TRP A 125 12.17 -8.60 2.47
C TRP A 125 12.17 -10.06 2.01
N GLY A 126 11.39 -10.90 2.72
CA GLY A 126 11.26 -12.33 2.48
C GLY A 126 9.82 -12.76 2.23
N SER A 127 9.66 -13.98 1.70
CA SER A 127 8.37 -14.54 1.31
C SER A 127 7.76 -15.46 2.38
N GLU A 128 8.33 -15.52 3.58
CA GLU A 128 7.91 -16.45 4.62
C GLU A 128 6.48 -16.13 5.08
N THR A 129 5.64 -17.15 5.17
CA THR A 129 4.24 -17.01 5.60
C THR A 129 3.87 -18.08 6.62
N HIS A 130 2.83 -17.79 7.39
CA HIS A 130 2.06 -18.79 8.12
C HIS A 130 0.62 -18.86 7.56
N PRO A 131 0.10 -20.03 7.19
CA PRO A 131 0.82 -21.29 7.03
C PRO A 131 1.79 -21.27 5.82
N LYS A 132 2.69 -22.25 5.75
CA LYS A 132 3.79 -22.28 4.77
C LYS A 132 3.30 -22.52 3.34
N GLU A 133 2.14 -23.15 3.19
CA GLU A 133 1.54 -23.43 1.88
C GLU A 133 1.21 -22.16 1.07
N ILE A 134 1.15 -20.99 1.72
CA ILE A 134 0.88 -19.69 1.08
C ILE A 134 2.16 -19.04 0.53
N GLN A 135 3.34 -19.45 0.98
CA GLN A 135 4.63 -18.88 0.58
C GLN A 135 4.80 -18.74 -0.94
N PRO A 136 4.38 -19.68 -1.81
CA PRO A 136 4.48 -19.50 -3.27
C PRO A 136 3.69 -18.30 -3.80
N PHE A 137 2.56 -17.95 -3.17
CA PHE A 137 1.84 -16.72 -3.52
C PHE A 137 2.62 -15.48 -3.08
N GLN A 138 3.23 -15.49 -1.89
CA GLN A 138 4.04 -14.35 -1.45
C GLN A 138 5.30 -14.17 -2.30
N GLU A 139 5.97 -15.26 -2.71
CA GLU A 139 7.06 -15.21 -3.70
C GLU A 139 6.62 -14.49 -4.98
N PHE A 140 5.47 -14.88 -5.52
CA PHE A 140 4.89 -14.25 -6.71
C PHE A 140 4.48 -12.79 -6.47
N ASN A 141 3.86 -12.49 -5.33
CA ASN A 141 3.44 -11.14 -4.92
C ASN A 141 4.63 -10.18 -4.90
N LEU A 142 5.72 -10.57 -4.23
CA LEU A 142 6.95 -9.76 -4.14
C LEU A 142 7.61 -9.56 -5.50
N ALA A 143 7.62 -10.59 -6.37
CA ALA A 143 8.11 -10.45 -7.74
C ALA A 143 7.29 -9.45 -8.56
N MET A 144 5.97 -9.46 -8.42
CA MET A 144 5.07 -8.52 -9.11
C MET A 144 5.24 -7.08 -8.64
N VAL A 145 5.43 -6.87 -7.33
CA VAL A 145 5.65 -5.53 -6.75
C VAL A 145 6.98 -4.95 -7.25
N LYS A 146 8.08 -5.72 -7.20
CA LYS A 146 9.38 -5.32 -7.75
C LYS A 146 9.29 -5.00 -9.25
N GLY A 147 8.49 -5.77 -9.99
CA GLY A 147 8.25 -5.56 -11.43
C GLY A 147 7.28 -4.42 -11.79
N SER A 148 6.66 -3.73 -10.82
CA SER A 148 5.60 -2.74 -11.08
C SER A 148 5.89 -1.32 -10.54
N ALA A 149 7.14 -1.03 -10.17
CA ALA A 149 7.60 0.20 -9.52
C ALA A 149 7.03 1.50 -10.15
N ARG A 150 7.40 1.83 -11.40
CA ARG A 150 6.81 2.96 -12.16
C ARG A 150 5.97 2.53 -13.35
N ASN A 151 6.42 1.52 -14.10
CA ASN A 151 5.67 0.87 -15.18
C ASN A 151 5.36 -0.56 -14.79
N VAL A 152 4.30 -1.14 -15.37
CA VAL A 152 4.11 -2.59 -15.29
C VAL A 152 5.10 -3.26 -16.23
N ASN A 153 6.02 -4.05 -15.68
CA ASN A 153 6.91 -4.87 -16.48
C ASN A 153 6.12 -5.97 -17.22
N SER A 154 6.36 -6.12 -18.52
CA SER A 154 5.83 -7.22 -19.33
C SER A 154 6.58 -8.53 -19.09
N GLY A 155 7.79 -8.46 -18.52
CA GLY A 155 8.61 -9.58 -18.08
C GLY A 155 7.92 -10.40 -17.00
N PHE A 156 7.83 -11.70 -17.23
CA PHE A 156 7.10 -12.64 -16.40
C PHE A 156 8.10 -13.56 -15.70
N ASP A 157 8.09 -13.61 -14.37
CA ASP A 157 8.85 -14.64 -13.64
C ASP A 157 8.15 -15.99 -13.84
N LYS A 158 8.56 -16.69 -14.90
CA LYS A 158 8.03 -18.00 -15.30
C LYS A 158 8.17 -19.03 -14.18
N LYS A 159 9.21 -18.93 -13.34
CA LYS A 159 9.46 -19.89 -12.27
C LYS A 159 8.51 -19.67 -11.10
N ALA A 160 8.35 -18.43 -10.65
CA ALA A 160 7.39 -18.08 -9.60
C ALA A 160 5.96 -18.38 -10.05
N ALA A 161 5.60 -18.05 -11.29
CA ALA A 161 4.28 -18.31 -11.82
C ALA A 161 3.98 -19.81 -11.99
N LEU A 162 4.95 -20.63 -12.40
CA LEU A 162 4.77 -22.09 -12.52
C LEU A 162 4.54 -22.73 -11.15
N LYS A 163 5.30 -22.33 -10.12
CA LYS A 163 5.11 -22.78 -8.73
C LYS A 163 3.75 -22.40 -8.17
N LEU A 164 3.28 -21.18 -8.49
CA LEU A 164 1.95 -20.71 -8.10
C LEU A 164 0.88 -21.53 -8.84
N GLY A 165 1.07 -21.78 -10.14
CA GLY A 165 0.17 -22.51 -11.02
C GLY A 165 -0.18 -23.91 -10.54
N THR A 166 0.78 -24.65 -9.98
CA THR A 166 0.55 -26.01 -9.47
C THR A 166 -0.24 -26.05 -8.14
N ASN A 167 -0.40 -24.91 -7.46
CA ASN A 167 -1.00 -24.82 -6.13
C ASN A 167 -2.14 -23.80 -6.02
N LEU A 168 -2.68 -23.29 -7.13
CA LEU A 168 -3.65 -22.19 -7.15
C LEU A 168 -4.84 -22.40 -6.22
N SER A 169 -5.49 -23.57 -6.28
CA SER A 169 -6.64 -23.91 -5.44
C SER A 169 -6.26 -24.09 -3.97
N THR A 170 -5.09 -24.70 -3.70
CA THR A 170 -4.52 -24.86 -2.36
C THR A 170 -4.19 -23.53 -1.70
N ILE A 171 -3.74 -22.55 -2.48
CA ILE A 171 -3.44 -21.20 -1.98
C ILE A 171 -4.72 -20.36 -1.85
N GLY A 172 -5.71 -20.61 -2.70
CA GLY A 172 -7.05 -20.01 -2.62
C GLY A 172 -7.45 -19.15 -3.79
N VAL A 173 -6.63 -19.10 -4.84
CA VAL A 173 -6.96 -18.38 -6.08
C VAL A 173 -8.22 -18.98 -6.70
N ARG A 174 -9.24 -18.14 -6.89
CA ARG A 174 -10.57 -18.54 -7.33
C ARG A 174 -10.66 -18.60 -8.85
N ALA A 175 -11.55 -19.44 -9.38
CA ALA A 175 -11.81 -19.54 -10.81
C ALA A 175 -12.22 -18.18 -11.43
N LYS A 176 -12.99 -17.36 -10.70
CA LYS A 176 -13.34 -16.00 -11.16
C LYS A 176 -12.11 -15.09 -11.32
N THR A 177 -11.09 -15.26 -10.49
CA THR A 177 -9.83 -14.51 -10.59
C THR A 177 -8.98 -15.00 -11.76
N VAL A 178 -8.89 -16.31 -11.97
CA VAL A 178 -8.24 -16.88 -13.17
C VAL A 178 -8.92 -16.37 -14.44
N SER A 179 -10.25 -16.36 -14.48
CA SER A 179 -11.03 -15.80 -15.59
C SER A 179 -10.78 -14.30 -15.78
N ALA A 180 -10.72 -13.52 -14.69
CA ALA A 180 -10.39 -12.10 -14.75
C ALA A 180 -8.98 -11.85 -15.29
N ILE A 181 -7.98 -12.68 -14.92
CA ILE A 181 -6.62 -12.60 -15.45
C ILE A 181 -6.62 -12.92 -16.94
N ALA A 182 -7.29 -13.99 -17.37
CA ALA A 182 -7.39 -14.34 -18.78
C ALA A 182 -8.06 -13.23 -19.59
N LYS A 183 -9.17 -12.66 -19.09
CA LYS A 183 -9.84 -11.52 -19.70
C LYS A 183 -8.92 -10.30 -19.81
N GLN A 184 -8.17 -10.00 -18.75
CA GLN A 184 -7.20 -8.90 -18.77
C GLN A 184 -6.14 -9.10 -19.87
N LEU A 185 -5.59 -10.31 -20.02
CA LEU A 185 -4.62 -10.60 -21.08
C LEU A 185 -5.21 -10.46 -22.49
N VAL A 186 -6.50 -10.81 -22.67
CA VAL A 186 -7.21 -10.57 -23.94
C VAL A 186 -7.43 -9.07 -24.15
N ASP A 187 -7.89 -8.36 -23.13
CA ASP A 187 -8.17 -6.92 -23.17
C ASP A 187 -6.90 -6.11 -23.50
N GLU A 188 -5.73 -6.54 -23.04
CA GLU A 188 -4.42 -5.94 -23.37
C GLU A 188 -4.02 -6.15 -24.83
N LYS A 189 -4.34 -7.32 -25.42
CA LYS A 189 -4.09 -7.57 -26.83
C LYS A 189 -5.00 -6.73 -27.73
N LEU A 190 -6.22 -6.46 -27.28
CA LEU A 190 -7.19 -5.62 -27.98
C LEU A 190 -6.93 -4.12 -27.77
N SER A 191 -6.38 -3.76 -26.61
CA SER A 191 -6.13 -2.37 -26.23
C SER A 191 -4.89 -2.32 -25.33
N SER A 192 -3.73 -2.06 -25.93
CA SER A 192 -2.42 -2.10 -25.27
C SER A 192 -2.35 -1.25 -23.99
N TRP A 193 -3.01 -0.09 -23.97
CA TRP A 193 -3.06 0.80 -22.81
C TRP A 193 -3.65 0.15 -21.54
N LYS A 194 -4.49 -0.89 -21.67
CA LYS A 194 -5.10 -1.58 -20.52
C LYS A 194 -4.10 -2.39 -19.69
N VAL A 195 -2.85 -2.53 -20.14
CA VAL A 195 -1.77 -3.17 -19.37
C VAL A 195 -1.61 -2.58 -17.97
N VAL A 196 -1.96 -1.29 -17.79
CA VAL A 196 -1.93 -0.59 -16.50
C VAL A 196 -2.78 -1.27 -15.42
N ARG A 197 -3.86 -1.97 -15.81
CA ARG A 197 -4.76 -2.68 -14.87
C ARG A 197 -4.13 -3.90 -14.22
N ARG A 198 -3.00 -4.41 -14.73
CA ARG A 198 -2.23 -5.49 -14.09
C ARG A 198 -1.86 -5.16 -12.65
N ARG A 199 -1.68 -3.88 -12.31
CA ARG A 199 -1.40 -3.41 -10.94
C ARG A 199 -2.47 -3.84 -9.93
N SER A 200 -3.74 -3.91 -10.35
CA SER A 200 -4.84 -4.32 -9.46
C SER A 200 -4.84 -5.83 -9.17
N PHE A 201 -4.24 -6.65 -10.04
CA PHE A 201 -4.31 -8.11 -9.91
C PHE A 201 -3.54 -8.66 -8.71
N GLN A 202 -2.52 -7.93 -8.26
CA GLN A 202 -1.83 -8.23 -7.02
C GLN A 202 -2.82 -8.22 -5.83
N SER A 203 -3.62 -7.16 -5.70
CA SER A 203 -4.67 -7.07 -4.68
C SER A 203 -5.81 -8.08 -4.89
N ILE A 204 -6.20 -8.37 -6.13
CA ILE A 204 -7.26 -9.36 -6.44
C ILE A 204 -6.83 -10.77 -5.99
N MET A 205 -5.60 -11.18 -6.29
CA MET A 205 -5.09 -12.48 -5.84
C MET A 205 -4.86 -12.51 -4.33
N ALA A 206 -4.33 -11.44 -3.73
CA ALA A 206 -4.19 -11.34 -2.28
C ALA A 206 -5.53 -11.51 -1.56
N PHE A 207 -6.61 -10.90 -2.08
CA PHE A 207 -7.93 -11.01 -1.50
C PHE A 207 -8.48 -12.45 -1.55
N ASP A 208 -8.23 -13.19 -2.63
CA ASP A 208 -8.62 -14.59 -2.73
C ASP A 208 -7.97 -15.46 -1.64
N VAL A 209 -6.67 -15.25 -1.41
CA VAL A 209 -5.92 -15.92 -0.34
C VAL A 209 -6.48 -15.54 1.02
N PHE A 210 -6.64 -14.24 1.29
CA PHE A 210 -7.23 -13.74 2.53
C PHE A 210 -8.61 -14.34 2.79
N LEU A 211 -9.52 -14.29 1.81
CA LEU A 211 -10.89 -14.78 1.96
C LEU A 211 -10.91 -16.28 2.28
N LYS A 212 -10.00 -17.06 1.67
CA LYS A 212 -9.84 -18.48 2.00
C LYS A 212 -9.39 -18.66 3.45
N GLN A 213 -8.38 -17.91 3.90
CA GLN A 213 -7.88 -18.02 5.28
C GLN A 213 -8.94 -17.56 6.29
N LEU A 214 -9.63 -16.45 6.02
CA LEU A 214 -10.74 -15.95 6.83
C LEU A 214 -11.84 -17.01 7.00
N LYS A 215 -12.28 -17.63 5.90
CA LYS A 215 -13.34 -18.66 5.94
C LYS A 215 -12.90 -19.94 6.64
N LYS A 216 -11.63 -20.33 6.47
CA LYS A 216 -11.07 -21.56 7.05
C LYS A 216 -10.84 -21.43 8.56
N HIS A 217 -10.24 -20.32 8.99
CA HIS A 217 -9.76 -20.16 10.37
C HIS A 217 -10.74 -19.38 11.26
N LYS A 218 -11.57 -18.50 10.68
CA LYS A 218 -12.52 -17.66 11.43
C LYS A 218 -11.88 -16.99 12.66
N PRO A 219 -10.79 -16.22 12.49
CA PRO A 219 -10.13 -15.54 13.60
C PRO A 219 -11.07 -14.56 14.32
N GLN A 220 -10.74 -14.21 15.56
CA GLN A 220 -11.42 -13.15 16.30
C GLN A 220 -11.08 -11.76 15.75
N PHE A 221 -9.83 -11.56 15.34
CA PHE A 221 -9.38 -10.35 14.66
C PHE A 221 -8.66 -10.71 13.37
N SER A 222 -8.96 -10.03 12.27
CA SER A 222 -8.14 -10.13 11.07
C SER A 222 -7.94 -8.81 10.35
N THR A 223 -6.83 -8.70 9.62
CA THR A 223 -6.52 -7.56 8.77
C THR A 223 -6.33 -7.98 7.31
N PHE A 224 -6.74 -7.13 6.38
CA PHE A 224 -6.46 -7.28 4.97
C PHE A 224 -6.13 -5.93 4.33
N PHE A 225 -4.93 -5.80 3.76
CA PHE A 225 -4.47 -4.59 3.07
C PHE A 225 -4.65 -4.64 1.56
N SER A 226 -5.09 -3.51 1.01
CA SER A 226 -5.28 -3.34 -0.43
C SER A 226 -4.86 -1.96 -0.93
N ASN A 227 -3.94 -1.94 -1.91
CA ASN A 227 -3.39 -0.70 -2.49
C ASN A 227 -3.98 -0.33 -3.86
N HIS A 228 -4.76 -1.22 -4.48
CA HIS A 228 -5.16 -1.07 -5.89
C HIS A 228 -5.95 0.21 -6.20
N VAL A 229 -6.77 0.72 -5.27
CA VAL A 229 -7.50 1.97 -5.47
C VAL A 229 -6.57 3.17 -5.33
N ALA A 230 -5.74 3.25 -4.29
CA ALA A 230 -4.69 4.28 -4.14
C ALA A 230 -3.80 4.42 -5.36
N ALA A 231 -3.27 3.29 -5.85
CA ALA A 231 -2.42 3.25 -7.04
C ALA A 231 -3.13 3.78 -8.31
N THR A 232 -4.45 3.62 -8.38
CA THR A 232 -5.28 4.09 -9.49
C THR A 232 -5.62 5.58 -9.34
N MET A 233 -5.95 6.02 -8.13
CA MET A 233 -6.23 7.44 -7.82
C MET A 233 -5.03 8.33 -8.12
N HIS A 234 -3.83 7.95 -7.67
CA HIS A 234 -2.60 8.69 -7.97
C HIS A 234 -2.43 8.97 -9.46
N ARG A 235 -2.88 8.08 -10.34
CA ARG A 235 -2.67 8.20 -11.79
C ARG A 235 -3.84 8.87 -12.49
N TYR A 236 -5.07 8.53 -12.12
CA TYR A 236 -6.26 8.80 -12.92
C TYR A 236 -7.31 9.67 -12.24
N TRP A 237 -6.95 10.36 -11.14
CA TRP A 237 -7.84 11.33 -10.51
C TRP A 237 -8.26 12.42 -11.48
N ALA A 238 -7.32 13.01 -12.22
CA ALA A 238 -7.62 14.03 -13.25
C ALA A 238 -8.58 13.54 -14.33
N ALA A 239 -8.55 12.25 -14.66
CA ALA A 239 -9.47 11.69 -15.65
C ALA A 239 -10.91 11.57 -15.12
N THR A 240 -11.05 11.43 -13.80
CA THR A 240 -12.34 11.17 -13.13
C THR A 240 -12.96 12.45 -12.57
N PHE A 241 -12.14 13.35 -12.03
CA PHE A 241 -12.53 14.63 -11.41
C PHE A 241 -11.75 15.79 -12.06
N PRO A 242 -11.91 16.03 -13.38
CA PRO A 242 -11.20 17.12 -14.06
C PRO A 242 -11.51 18.50 -13.47
N GLU A 243 -12.67 18.67 -12.86
CA GLU A 243 -13.10 19.91 -12.20
C GLU A 243 -12.33 20.25 -10.91
N ASP A 244 -11.52 19.33 -10.40
CA ASP A 244 -10.72 19.56 -9.19
C ASP A 244 -9.44 20.38 -9.44
N TYR A 245 -9.12 20.67 -10.69
CA TYR A 245 -7.85 21.30 -11.09
C TYR A 245 -8.09 22.72 -11.59
N GLU A 246 -7.37 23.68 -11.02
CA GLU A 246 -7.32 25.06 -11.53
C GLU A 246 -6.67 25.10 -12.93
N GLU A 247 -5.58 24.33 -13.10
CA GLU A 247 -4.89 24.14 -14.37
C GLU A 247 -4.90 22.67 -14.79
N TYR A 248 -5.46 22.40 -15.98
CA TYR A 248 -5.56 21.06 -16.55
C TYR A 248 -4.69 20.96 -17.81
N LEU A 249 -3.51 20.35 -17.68
CA LEU A 249 -2.49 20.26 -18.74
C LEU A 249 -2.36 18.85 -19.33
N LEU A 250 -3.40 18.03 -19.21
CA LEU A 250 -3.50 16.72 -19.85
C LEU A 250 -4.40 16.79 -21.09
N SER A 251 -4.14 15.93 -22.08
CA SER A 251 -4.93 15.92 -23.32
C SER A 251 -6.36 15.36 -23.10
N ASP A 252 -7.30 15.79 -23.93
CA ASP A 252 -8.65 15.21 -23.94
C ASP A 252 -8.63 13.71 -24.28
N GLU A 253 -7.70 13.27 -25.12
CA GLU A 253 -7.50 11.85 -25.43
C GLU A 253 -7.14 11.05 -24.17
N TRP A 254 -6.20 11.57 -23.36
CA TRP A 254 -5.81 10.96 -22.10
C TRP A 254 -6.99 10.89 -21.13
N LYS A 255 -7.68 12.02 -20.93
CA LYS A 255 -8.86 12.12 -20.05
C LYS A 255 -9.91 11.08 -20.41
N ASN A 256 -10.29 11.04 -21.69
CA ASN A 256 -11.32 10.12 -22.18
C ASN A 256 -10.89 8.65 -22.04
N ARG A 257 -9.62 8.35 -22.32
CA ARG A 257 -9.05 7.00 -22.19
C ARG A 257 -9.12 6.46 -20.77
N TYR A 258 -8.76 7.27 -19.77
CA TYR A 258 -8.60 6.82 -18.38
C TYR A 258 -9.76 7.18 -17.44
N SER A 259 -10.80 7.87 -17.92
CA SER A 259 -11.97 8.32 -17.13
C SER A 259 -12.72 7.25 -16.33
N LYS A 260 -12.50 5.97 -16.63
CA LYS A 260 -13.15 4.82 -15.96
C LYS A 260 -12.20 3.99 -15.12
N GLU A 261 -10.93 4.37 -14.96
CA GLU A 261 -9.99 3.54 -14.23
C GLU A 261 -10.25 3.54 -12.72
N ILE A 262 -10.65 4.68 -12.12
CA ILE A 262 -11.10 4.72 -10.72
C ILE A 262 -12.37 3.86 -10.53
N ASP A 263 -13.34 3.94 -11.46
CA ASP A 263 -14.54 3.08 -11.44
C ASP A 263 -14.15 1.59 -11.48
N TYR A 264 -13.21 1.23 -12.35
CA TYR A 264 -12.71 -0.14 -12.48
C TYR A 264 -12.10 -0.64 -11.17
N ALA A 265 -11.23 0.15 -10.53
CA ALA A 265 -10.62 -0.21 -9.25
C ALA A 265 -11.66 -0.33 -8.14
N MET A 266 -12.60 0.63 -8.05
CA MET A 266 -13.68 0.60 -7.06
C MET A 266 -14.65 -0.58 -7.28
N HIS A 267 -14.89 -1.03 -8.52
CA HIS A 267 -15.63 -2.26 -8.76
C HIS A 267 -14.89 -3.52 -8.28
N LYS A 268 -13.56 -3.54 -8.27
CA LYS A 268 -12.80 -4.64 -7.65
C LYS A 268 -12.97 -4.61 -6.14
N PHE A 269 -12.86 -3.43 -5.53
CA PHE A 269 -13.15 -3.25 -4.11
C PHE A 269 -14.60 -3.67 -3.75
N ASP A 270 -15.61 -3.24 -4.50
CA ASP A 270 -17.01 -3.60 -4.24
C ASP A 270 -17.24 -5.12 -4.34
N GLY A 271 -16.55 -5.80 -5.25
CA GLY A 271 -16.54 -7.26 -5.33
C GLY A 271 -15.91 -7.93 -4.10
N PHE A 272 -14.82 -7.37 -3.56
CA PHE A 272 -14.24 -7.83 -2.30
C PHE A 272 -15.21 -7.59 -1.14
N LEU A 273 -15.81 -6.39 -1.11
CA LEU A 273 -16.76 -5.98 -0.10
C LEU A 273 -17.99 -6.89 -0.08
N SER A 274 -18.53 -7.26 -1.25
CA SER A 274 -19.63 -8.23 -1.36
C SER A 274 -19.26 -9.56 -0.69
N ASP A 275 -18.09 -10.12 -1.00
CA ASP A 275 -17.65 -11.39 -0.43
C ASP A 275 -17.49 -11.32 1.11
N VAL A 276 -17.01 -10.19 1.66
CA VAL A 276 -16.84 -9.99 3.11
C VAL A 276 -18.16 -9.68 3.81
N VAL A 277 -19.03 -8.86 3.21
CA VAL A 277 -20.36 -8.54 3.75
C VAL A 277 -21.22 -9.80 3.83
N ASP A 278 -21.17 -10.68 2.82
CA ASP A 278 -21.87 -11.97 2.85
C ASP A 278 -21.36 -12.87 3.98
N PHE A 279 -20.04 -12.89 4.19
CA PHE A 279 -19.43 -13.59 5.33
C PHE A 279 -19.92 -13.02 6.66
N VAL A 280 -19.89 -11.71 6.84
CA VAL A 280 -20.31 -11.03 8.08
C VAL A 280 -21.80 -11.21 8.34
N LYS A 281 -22.67 -11.12 7.32
CA LYS A 281 -24.11 -11.39 7.45
C LYS A 281 -24.40 -12.83 7.87
N SER A 282 -23.57 -13.78 7.44
CA SER A 282 -23.69 -15.20 7.78
C SER A 282 -23.02 -15.57 9.11
N ASN A 283 -22.22 -14.67 9.70
CA ASN A 283 -21.53 -14.85 10.98
C ASN A 283 -21.71 -13.54 11.78
N PRO A 284 -22.90 -13.31 12.36
CA PRO A 284 -23.28 -12.02 12.96
C PRO A 284 -22.45 -11.64 14.19
N GLU A 285 -21.58 -12.52 14.69
CA GLU A 285 -20.58 -12.15 15.69
C GLU A 285 -19.45 -11.28 15.13
N TYR A 286 -19.34 -11.13 13.80
CA TYR A 286 -18.35 -10.27 13.15
C TYR A 286 -18.87 -8.87 12.87
N LYS A 287 -17.98 -7.88 12.98
CA LYS A 287 -18.09 -6.54 12.40
C LYS A 287 -17.04 -6.38 11.30
N LEU A 288 -17.39 -5.62 10.27
CA LEU A 288 -16.45 -5.16 9.24
C LEU A 288 -16.07 -3.71 9.51
N ILE A 289 -14.77 -3.45 9.61
CA ILE A 289 -14.20 -2.11 9.66
C ILE A 289 -13.47 -1.88 8.33
N ILE A 290 -13.83 -0.83 7.60
CA ILE A 290 -13.12 -0.40 6.40
C ILE A 290 -12.42 0.90 6.78
N ALA A 291 -11.09 0.93 6.66
CA ALA A 291 -10.31 2.08 7.06
C ALA A 291 -9.28 2.47 6.00
N SER A 292 -8.96 3.76 5.96
CA SER A 292 -7.73 4.28 5.34
C SER A 292 -6.94 5.05 6.40
N SER A 293 -5.61 4.99 6.34
CA SER A 293 -4.74 5.73 7.25
C SER A 293 -4.67 7.23 6.93
N MET A 294 -4.94 7.58 5.67
CA MET A 294 -4.98 8.93 5.10
C MET A 294 -5.83 8.90 3.81
N GLY A 295 -5.89 9.99 3.05
CA GLY A 295 -6.64 10.09 1.80
C GLY A 295 -5.79 10.59 0.65
N GLN A 296 -6.43 10.83 -0.51
CA GLN A 296 -5.86 11.58 -1.63
C GLN A 296 -6.77 12.73 -2.05
N GLU A 297 -6.18 13.78 -2.63
CA GLU A 297 -6.88 14.84 -3.36
C GLU A 297 -6.10 15.23 -4.62
N SER A 298 -6.70 16.08 -5.46
CA SER A 298 -6.07 16.63 -6.65
C SER A 298 -4.76 17.34 -6.34
N THR A 299 -3.75 17.09 -7.16
CA THR A 299 -2.50 17.87 -7.19
C THR A 299 -2.36 18.53 -8.56
N LEU A 300 -1.30 18.23 -9.31
CA LEU A 300 -1.06 18.71 -10.67
C LEU A 300 -1.64 17.73 -11.70
N ALA A 301 -2.39 18.25 -12.68
CA ALA A 301 -2.82 17.49 -13.85
C ALA A 301 -1.88 17.78 -15.03
N MET A 302 -0.69 17.16 -15.03
CA MET A 302 0.34 17.43 -16.05
C MET A 302 0.86 16.16 -16.72
N GLU A 303 1.28 16.33 -17.97
CA GLU A 303 1.91 15.27 -18.73
C GLU A 303 3.30 14.93 -18.17
N GLN A 304 3.54 13.65 -17.96
CA GLN A 304 4.85 13.11 -17.58
C GLN A 304 5.21 11.96 -18.51
N LYS A 305 5.96 12.28 -19.57
CA LYS A 305 6.40 11.33 -20.59
C LYS A 305 7.46 10.38 -20.08
N SER A 306 8.34 10.84 -19.21
CA SER A 306 9.44 10.01 -18.71
C SER A 306 9.86 10.32 -17.28
N GLU A 307 10.60 9.39 -16.69
CA GLU A 307 11.11 9.50 -15.34
C GLU A 307 12.46 8.79 -15.15
N LEU A 308 13.37 9.41 -14.39
CA LEU A 308 14.66 8.83 -14.06
C LEU A 308 14.51 7.68 -13.05
N LEU A 309 14.90 6.48 -13.45
CA LEU A 309 14.89 5.27 -12.63
C LEU A 309 16.30 4.68 -12.52
N ALA A 310 16.65 4.17 -11.34
CA ALA A 310 17.75 3.21 -11.21
C ALA A 310 17.23 1.78 -11.46
N LYS A 311 17.20 1.35 -12.73
CA LYS A 311 16.80 -0.03 -13.08
C LYS A 311 17.79 -1.08 -12.56
N ASN A 312 19.05 -0.69 -12.41
CA ASN A 312 20.08 -1.49 -11.77
C ASN A 312 20.76 -0.66 -10.67
N PHE A 313 20.15 -0.68 -9.49
CA PHE A 313 20.64 0.09 -8.34
C PHE A 313 22.01 -0.41 -7.84
N ASP A 314 22.29 -1.71 -7.98
CA ASP A 314 23.64 -2.22 -7.71
C ASP A 314 24.66 -1.62 -8.67
N LEU A 315 24.38 -1.57 -9.98
CA LEU A 315 25.29 -0.94 -10.93
C LEU A 315 25.48 0.55 -10.63
N PHE A 316 24.43 1.24 -10.20
CA PHE A 316 24.53 2.64 -9.77
C PHE A 316 25.54 2.79 -8.63
N LEU A 317 25.38 2.03 -7.54
CA LEU A 317 26.32 2.09 -6.40
C LEU A 317 27.73 1.61 -6.76
N ASN A 318 27.85 0.56 -7.59
CA ASN A 318 29.13 0.07 -8.10
C ASN A 318 29.87 1.13 -8.93
N LYS A 319 29.15 1.89 -9.75
CA LYS A 319 29.75 2.95 -10.56
C LYS A 319 30.23 4.13 -9.73
N LEU A 320 29.66 4.32 -8.54
CA LEU A 320 30.09 5.31 -7.55
C LEU A 320 31.24 4.84 -6.65
N GLY A 321 31.73 3.61 -6.83
CA GLY A 321 32.91 3.09 -6.13
C GLY A 321 32.61 2.18 -4.93
N PHE A 322 31.35 1.83 -4.70
CA PHE A 322 30.95 0.90 -3.63
C PHE A 322 30.84 -0.52 -4.15
N THR A 323 31.05 -1.54 -3.32
CA THR A 323 30.82 -2.94 -3.73
C THR A 323 29.70 -3.55 -2.92
N ASN A 324 29.19 -4.70 -3.36
CA ASN A 324 28.18 -5.48 -2.60
C ASN A 324 28.69 -5.96 -1.23
N GLU A 325 29.98 -5.79 -0.92
CA GLU A 325 30.52 -6.03 0.42
C GLU A 325 30.22 -4.85 1.37
N ASP A 326 30.00 -3.66 0.84
CA ASP A 326 29.80 -2.42 1.59
C ASP A 326 28.36 -2.21 2.03
N TYR A 327 27.41 -2.68 1.23
CA TYR A 327 25.99 -2.44 1.43
C TYR A 327 25.11 -3.65 1.13
N SER A 328 23.88 -3.59 1.61
CA SER A 328 22.76 -4.44 1.18
C SER A 328 21.60 -3.58 0.68
N ILE A 329 20.97 -3.96 -0.43
CA ILE A 329 19.76 -3.27 -0.91
C ILE A 329 18.58 -3.64 -0.01
N LEU A 330 17.80 -2.62 0.35
CA LEU A 330 16.61 -2.74 1.16
C LEU A 330 15.33 -2.52 0.32
N PRO A 331 14.19 -3.08 0.74
CA PRO A 331 12.89 -2.80 0.14
C PRO A 331 12.57 -1.31 0.18
N ALA A 332 11.98 -0.83 -0.91
CA ALA A 332 11.57 0.55 -1.07
C ALA A 332 10.37 0.61 -2.01
N MET A 333 9.64 1.73 -1.96
CA MET A 333 8.65 2.06 -2.97
C MET A 333 9.21 3.17 -3.85
N HIS A 334 9.13 2.99 -5.17
CA HIS A 334 9.49 4.03 -6.13
C HIS A 334 8.75 5.35 -5.80
N PRO A 335 9.45 6.50 -5.78
CA PRO A 335 10.79 6.74 -6.36
C PRO A 335 12.00 6.57 -5.44
N GLN A 336 11.80 5.95 -4.27
CA GLN A 336 12.86 5.75 -3.29
C GLN A 336 13.68 4.47 -3.58
N TYR A 337 14.97 4.54 -3.26
CA TYR A 337 15.90 3.43 -3.32
C TYR A 337 16.63 3.34 -1.98
N ASN A 338 16.48 2.21 -1.28
CA ASN A 338 16.99 2.05 0.08
C ASN A 338 18.17 1.07 0.11
N ALA A 339 19.17 1.37 0.94
CA ALA A 339 20.30 0.48 1.22
C ALA A 339 20.72 0.56 2.71
N SER A 340 21.37 -0.48 3.22
CA SER A 340 22.06 -0.45 4.51
C SER A 340 23.56 -0.66 4.29
N PHE A 341 24.37 0.29 4.75
CA PHE A 341 25.82 0.25 4.70
C PHE A 341 26.40 -0.36 5.97
N LYS A 342 27.39 -1.24 5.84
CA LYS A 342 28.10 -1.81 7.00
C LYS A 342 29.04 -0.81 7.69
N ASN A 343 29.46 0.23 6.97
CA ASN A 343 30.42 1.23 7.43
C ASN A 343 29.84 2.64 7.25
N ASP A 344 29.71 3.38 8.34
CA ASP A 344 29.17 4.75 8.35
C ASP A 344 30.02 5.75 7.55
N SER A 345 31.33 5.54 7.47
CA SER A 345 32.23 6.36 6.65
C SER A 345 31.91 6.21 5.17
N LYS A 346 31.68 4.98 4.68
CA LYS A 346 31.32 4.72 3.28
C LYS A 346 29.94 5.26 2.94
N ARG A 347 28.99 5.17 3.88
CA ARG A 347 27.68 5.81 3.73
C ARG A 347 27.80 7.32 3.61
N SER A 348 28.65 7.94 4.43
CA SER A 348 28.88 9.39 4.38
C SER A 348 29.56 9.80 3.08
N GLU A 349 30.51 9.01 2.60
CA GLU A 349 31.14 9.18 1.29
C GLU A 349 30.10 9.14 0.15
N LEU A 350 29.16 8.19 0.17
CA LEU A 350 28.08 8.13 -0.83
C LEU A 350 27.28 9.43 -0.86
N ILE A 351 26.94 10.02 0.29
CA ILE A 351 26.18 11.27 0.36
C ILE A 351 26.93 12.41 -0.31
N GLU A 352 28.24 12.54 -0.05
CA GLU A 352 29.06 13.56 -0.71
C GLU A 352 29.22 13.32 -2.21
N ILE A 353 29.23 12.05 -2.65
CA ILE A 353 29.21 11.70 -4.07
C ILE A 353 27.85 12.06 -4.70
N LEU A 354 26.72 11.80 -4.05
CA LEU A 354 25.38 12.10 -4.57
C LEU A 354 25.19 13.61 -4.80
N LYS A 355 25.77 14.48 -3.97
CA LYS A 355 25.74 15.94 -4.16
C LYS A 355 26.42 16.43 -5.45
N GLN A 356 27.29 15.61 -6.03
CA GLN A 356 28.01 15.92 -7.28
C GLN A 356 27.16 15.63 -8.52
N PHE A 357 25.98 15.04 -8.36
CA PHE A 357 24.99 14.98 -9.42
C PHE A 357 24.28 16.32 -9.59
N ASP A 358 23.93 16.63 -10.83
CA ASP A 358 23.03 17.70 -11.23
C ASP A 358 22.05 17.09 -12.23
N ILE A 359 20.76 17.08 -11.86
CA ILE A 359 19.68 16.48 -12.65
C ILE A 359 18.71 17.60 -13.00
N LYS A 360 18.92 18.22 -14.16
CA LYS A 360 18.13 19.37 -14.64
C LYS A 360 18.10 20.55 -13.66
N GLY A 361 19.22 20.79 -12.96
CA GLY A 361 19.34 21.82 -11.92
C GLY A 361 19.08 21.31 -10.50
N ASP A 362 18.49 20.13 -10.35
CA ASP A 362 18.16 19.54 -9.05
C ASP A 362 19.29 18.66 -8.52
N LYS A 363 19.35 18.52 -7.20
CA LYS A 363 20.26 17.62 -6.49
C LYS A 363 19.54 16.33 -6.12
N ILE A 364 20.29 15.23 -6.05
CA ILE A 364 19.75 13.98 -5.51
C ILE A 364 19.53 14.16 -4.00
N GLU A 365 18.28 14.03 -3.57
CA GLU A 365 17.95 14.00 -2.15
C GLU A 365 18.28 12.63 -1.54
N SER A 366 18.76 12.65 -0.30
CA SER A 366 18.99 11.44 0.47
C SER A 366 18.73 11.64 1.96
N ARG A 367 18.34 10.55 2.63
CA ARG A 367 18.05 10.51 4.08
C ARG A 367 18.84 9.37 4.72
N ILE A 368 19.44 9.63 5.89
CA ILE A 368 20.13 8.60 6.69
C ILE A 368 19.38 8.30 7.98
N LYS A 369 19.52 7.07 8.47
CA LYS A 369 18.97 6.62 9.77
C LYS A 369 19.97 5.73 10.51
N GLU A 370 19.56 5.12 11.62
CA GLU A 370 20.40 4.16 12.36
C GLU A 370 20.72 2.90 11.51
N ASN A 371 21.63 2.06 12.00
CA ASN A 371 21.96 0.75 11.39
C ASN A 371 22.38 0.83 9.91
N GLY A 372 23.14 1.86 9.56
CA GLY A 372 23.68 2.02 8.20
C GLY A 372 22.66 2.38 7.14
N PHE A 373 21.40 2.62 7.48
CA PHE A 373 20.33 2.89 6.52
C PHE A 373 20.54 4.20 5.75
N ILE A 374 20.30 4.17 4.44
CA ILE A 374 20.18 5.32 3.55
C ILE A 374 19.01 5.12 2.57
N SER A 375 18.25 6.18 2.34
CA SER A 375 17.22 6.28 1.30
C SER A 375 17.63 7.35 0.30
N ILE A 376 17.54 7.05 -1.00
CA ILE A 376 17.90 7.92 -2.12
C ILE A 376 16.66 8.14 -2.98
N ASP A 377 16.34 9.40 -3.26
CA ASP A 377 15.18 9.75 -4.07
C ASP A 377 15.65 10.03 -5.50
N LEU A 378 15.19 9.20 -6.43
CA LEU A 378 15.27 9.47 -7.87
C LEU A 378 13.86 9.86 -8.36
N GLY A 379 13.55 9.81 -9.65
CA GLY A 379 12.20 10.19 -10.12
C GLY A 379 12.06 11.57 -10.78
N HIS A 380 13.18 12.19 -11.14
CA HIS A 380 13.19 13.41 -11.95
C HIS A 380 12.47 13.17 -13.30
N ARG A 381 11.69 14.16 -13.74
CA ARG A 381 10.67 13.99 -14.78
C ARG A 381 11.09 14.62 -16.10
N ASN A 382 10.69 14.00 -17.21
CA ASN A 382 10.81 14.57 -18.56
C ASN A 382 12.23 15.09 -18.86
N LEU A 383 13.23 14.24 -18.61
CA LEU A 383 14.64 14.57 -18.85
C LEU A 383 14.99 14.50 -20.33
N GLU A 384 15.91 15.37 -20.75
CA GLU A 384 16.60 15.31 -22.04
C GLU A 384 18.00 14.66 -21.90
N GLU A 385 18.67 14.34 -23.01
CA GLU A 385 19.95 13.61 -22.99
C GLU A 385 21.04 14.30 -22.16
N ASN A 386 21.04 15.64 -22.11
CA ASN A 386 22.06 16.44 -21.43
C ASN A 386 21.66 16.88 -20.02
N ASP A 387 20.52 16.43 -19.50
CA ASP A 387 19.98 16.89 -18.22
C ASP A 387 20.67 16.25 -17.01
N VAL A 388 21.42 15.15 -17.19
CA VAL A 388 22.06 14.44 -16.07
C VAL A 388 23.57 14.57 -16.15
N LYS A 389 24.13 15.26 -15.15
CA LYS A 389 25.56 15.49 -15.01
C LYS A 389 26.08 14.89 -13.71
N PHE A 390 27.31 14.40 -13.75
CA PHE A 390 28.09 14.01 -12.58
C PHE A 390 29.44 14.69 -12.67
N LYS A 391 29.82 15.47 -11.66
CA LYS A 391 31.06 16.29 -11.68
C LYS A 391 31.14 17.19 -12.91
N GLU A 392 30.03 17.88 -13.23
CA GLU A 392 29.88 18.78 -14.38
C GLU A 392 29.92 18.12 -15.77
N GLU A 393 30.22 16.82 -15.86
CA GLU A 393 30.21 16.08 -17.11
C GLU A 393 28.86 15.41 -17.35
N ILE A 394 28.35 15.51 -18.58
CA ILE A 394 27.15 14.78 -19.01
C ILE A 394 27.47 13.29 -18.99
N ILE A 395 26.64 12.51 -18.30
CA ILE A 395 26.84 11.06 -18.18
C ILE A 395 25.92 10.28 -19.11
N ASN A 396 26.39 9.12 -19.56
CA ASN A 396 25.51 8.11 -20.13
C ASN A 396 24.79 7.37 -18.99
N LEU A 397 23.47 7.55 -18.87
CA LEU A 397 22.66 6.95 -17.81
C LEU A 397 22.86 5.43 -17.68
N LYS A 398 22.98 4.72 -18.81
CA LYS A 398 23.09 3.25 -18.81
C LYS A 398 24.37 2.76 -18.14
N ASP A 399 25.45 3.54 -18.22
CA ASP A 399 26.72 3.21 -17.57
C ASP A 399 26.64 3.25 -16.04
N TYR A 400 25.63 3.94 -15.51
CA TYR A 400 25.31 4.06 -14.10
C TYR A 400 24.09 3.20 -13.71
N GLY A 401 23.58 2.34 -14.59
CA GLY A 401 22.36 1.56 -14.33
C GLY A 401 21.08 2.41 -14.22
N LEU A 402 21.15 3.67 -14.65
CA LEU A 402 20.05 4.61 -14.71
C LEU A 402 19.37 4.55 -16.09
N VAL A 403 18.09 4.91 -16.12
CA VAL A 403 17.34 5.09 -17.36
C VAL A 403 16.37 6.26 -17.22
N ASN A 404 16.20 7.03 -18.29
CA ASN A 404 15.05 7.92 -18.43
C ASN A 404 13.90 7.12 -19.05
N GLU A 405 13.08 6.52 -18.20
CA GLU A 405 12.07 5.54 -18.60
C GLU A 405 10.80 6.22 -19.10
N PRO A 406 10.31 5.89 -20.31
CA PRO A 406 9.00 6.36 -20.78
C PRO A 406 7.87 5.84 -19.90
N ILE A 407 6.87 6.66 -19.57
CA ILE A 407 5.77 6.29 -18.67
C ILE A 407 4.55 5.83 -19.47
N GLN A 408 4.02 4.65 -19.12
CA GLN A 408 2.95 3.97 -19.88
C GLN A 408 1.64 4.76 -20.02
N ASP A 409 1.32 5.60 -19.05
CA ASP A 409 0.14 6.44 -19.01
C ASP A 409 0.45 7.93 -19.18
N GLU A 410 1.71 8.30 -19.42
CA GLU A 410 2.16 9.68 -19.70
C GLU A 410 1.63 10.76 -18.74
N ALA A 411 1.30 10.40 -17.49
CA ALA A 411 0.75 11.33 -16.50
C ALA A 411 1.64 11.41 -15.25
N SER A 412 1.73 12.62 -14.70
CA SER A 412 2.22 12.79 -13.34
C SER A 412 1.30 12.08 -12.34
N GLY A 413 1.73 12.02 -11.08
CA GLY A 413 0.75 11.82 -10.01
C GLY A 413 -0.30 12.94 -10.11
N THR A 414 -1.55 12.60 -10.41
CA THR A 414 -2.67 13.54 -10.52
C THR A 414 -3.38 13.73 -9.19
N ALA A 415 -3.31 12.74 -8.30
CA ALA A 415 -3.68 12.90 -6.91
C ALA A 415 -2.51 12.65 -5.95
N TYR A 416 -2.55 13.31 -4.80
CA TYR A 416 -1.55 13.16 -3.74
C TYR A 416 -2.17 13.20 -2.35
N HIS A 417 -1.37 12.90 -1.34
CA HIS A 417 -1.85 12.56 -0.01
C HIS A 417 -2.44 13.75 0.74
N ILE A 418 -3.55 13.51 1.43
CA ILE A 418 -4.18 14.40 2.41
C ILE A 418 -4.31 13.69 3.75
N PRO A 419 -4.36 14.41 4.89
CA PRO A 419 -4.48 13.77 6.19
C PRO A 419 -5.84 13.09 6.42
N GLN A 420 -6.89 13.48 5.68
CA GLN A 420 -8.23 12.94 5.84
C GLN A 420 -8.38 11.54 5.24
N GLY A 421 -8.69 10.55 6.05
CA GLY A 421 -9.04 9.19 5.65
C GLY A 421 -10.50 8.83 5.91
N ILE A 422 -10.80 7.54 5.82
CA ILE A 422 -12.12 6.98 6.14
C ILE A 422 -12.04 5.97 7.26
N LEU A 423 -13.14 5.86 7.99
CA LEU A 423 -13.47 4.74 8.85
C LEU A 423 -14.96 4.45 8.73
N ILE A 424 -15.29 3.28 8.21
CA ILE A 424 -16.66 2.80 8.05
C ILE A 424 -16.81 1.52 8.89
N VAL A 425 -17.76 1.50 9.81
CA VAL A 425 -18.04 0.34 10.65
C VAL A 425 -19.40 -0.23 10.27
N PHE A 426 -19.38 -1.41 9.67
CA PHE A 426 -20.57 -2.19 9.35
C PHE A 426 -20.75 -3.31 10.36
N ASP A 427 -21.87 -3.25 11.08
CA ASP A 427 -22.30 -4.26 12.04
C ASP A 427 -23.60 -4.90 11.52
N PRO A 428 -23.64 -6.22 11.27
CA PRO A 428 -24.85 -6.85 10.74
C PRO A 428 -26.02 -6.82 11.74
N THR A 429 -25.73 -6.63 13.03
CA THR A 429 -26.68 -6.59 14.16
C THR A 429 -27.10 -5.18 14.55
N ASN A 430 -26.31 -4.15 14.22
CA ASN A 430 -26.64 -2.74 14.45
C ASN A 430 -26.63 -1.96 13.13
N ARG A 431 -27.83 -1.61 12.65
CA ARG A 431 -28.06 -0.92 11.36
C ARG A 431 -28.59 0.49 11.52
N ASP A 432 -28.40 1.07 12.71
CA ASP A 432 -28.87 2.41 13.00
C ASP A 432 -28.17 3.41 12.10
N LYS A 433 -28.96 4.15 11.33
CA LYS A 433 -28.47 5.28 10.55
C LYS A 433 -27.71 6.22 11.47
N ALA A 434 -26.53 6.63 11.04
CA ALA A 434 -25.76 7.66 11.70
C ALA A 434 -25.27 8.66 10.67
N GLU A 435 -25.23 9.91 11.09
CA GLU A 435 -24.53 10.94 10.34
C GLU A 435 -23.02 10.69 10.39
N ARG A 436 -22.32 11.14 9.34
CA ARG A 436 -20.87 11.07 9.27
C ARG A 436 -20.27 12.02 10.30
N VAL A 437 -19.37 11.51 11.13
CA VAL A 437 -18.63 12.33 12.10
C VAL A 437 -17.29 12.72 11.50
N ALA A 438 -16.98 14.01 11.46
CA ALA A 438 -15.71 14.52 10.91
C ALA A 438 -14.63 14.71 11.99
N GLY A 439 -13.37 14.78 11.57
CA GLY A 439 -12.24 15.13 12.44
C GLY A 439 -11.86 14.07 13.48
N VAL A 440 -12.12 12.79 13.21
CA VAL A 440 -11.77 11.72 14.14
C VAL A 440 -10.30 11.35 14.02
N ASN A 441 -9.53 11.59 15.07
CA ASN A 441 -8.11 11.24 15.08
C ASN A 441 -7.87 9.74 14.82
N SER A 442 -7.04 9.41 13.83
CA SER A 442 -6.74 8.03 13.43
C SER A 442 -6.08 7.20 14.55
N LYS A 443 -5.36 7.86 15.48
CA LYS A 443 -4.75 7.23 16.67
C LYS A 443 -5.76 6.57 17.60
N ARG A 444 -7.04 6.90 17.49
CA ARG A 444 -8.12 6.29 18.29
C ARG A 444 -8.51 4.89 17.83
N ILE A 445 -8.10 4.46 16.64
CA ILE A 445 -8.53 3.18 16.05
C ILE A 445 -7.93 1.99 16.81
N ALA A 446 -6.59 1.92 16.95
CA ALA A 446 -5.92 0.86 17.70
C ALA A 446 -6.46 0.67 19.14
N PRO A 447 -6.53 1.69 20.01
CA PRO A 447 -7.05 1.52 21.36
C PRO A 447 -8.53 1.12 21.37
N SER A 448 -9.33 1.53 20.37
CA SER A 448 -10.73 1.10 20.27
C SER A 448 -10.87 -0.36 19.90
N ILE A 449 -9.99 -0.87 19.02
CA ILE A 449 -9.92 -2.30 18.69
C ILE A 449 -9.53 -3.11 19.92
N LEU A 450 -8.52 -2.67 20.68
CA LEU A 450 -8.10 -3.35 21.93
C LEU A 450 -9.25 -3.42 22.93
N ALA A 451 -9.94 -2.30 23.16
CA ALA A 451 -11.06 -2.22 24.08
C ALA A 451 -12.22 -3.17 23.71
N ASN A 452 -12.52 -3.36 22.42
CA ASN A 452 -13.54 -4.32 21.96
C ASN A 452 -13.27 -5.76 22.43
N PHE A 453 -11.98 -6.14 22.55
CA PHE A 453 -11.56 -7.47 23.03
C PHE A 453 -11.29 -7.52 24.53
N GLY A 454 -11.63 -6.46 25.29
CA GLY A 454 -11.34 -6.37 26.72
C GLY A 454 -9.85 -6.26 27.03
N VAL A 455 -9.01 -5.96 26.03
CA VAL A 455 -7.57 -5.72 26.21
C VAL A 455 -7.37 -4.26 26.59
N LYS A 456 -6.71 -4.00 27.72
CA LYS A 456 -6.41 -2.64 28.16
C LYS A 456 -5.52 -1.97 27.10
N PRO A 457 -5.91 -0.80 26.55
CA PRO A 457 -5.01 -0.01 25.70
C PRO A 457 -3.69 0.28 26.40
N ALA A 458 -2.59 0.28 25.65
CA ALA A 458 -1.28 0.63 26.19
C ALA A 458 -1.29 2.09 26.68
N ASP A 459 -0.51 2.40 27.73
CA ASP A 459 -0.58 3.70 28.41
C ASP A 459 -0.17 4.90 27.50
N TYR A 460 0.52 4.63 26.38
CA TYR A 460 0.86 5.65 25.37
C TYR A 460 -0.28 5.95 24.39
N MET A 461 -1.35 5.15 24.35
CA MET A 461 -2.47 5.33 23.43
C MET A 461 -3.52 6.29 24.00
N GLN A 462 -4.31 6.89 23.11
CA GLN A 462 -5.41 7.78 23.50
C GLN A 462 -6.52 7.02 24.27
N THR A 463 -7.08 7.67 25.29
CA THR A 463 -8.18 7.13 26.11
C THR A 463 -9.57 7.39 25.52
N ASN A 464 -9.71 8.36 24.63
CA ASN A 464 -10.97 8.65 23.95
C ASN A 464 -11.21 7.64 22.81
N LEU A 465 -12.07 6.67 23.04
CA LEU A 465 -12.33 5.58 22.11
C LEU A 465 -13.41 5.93 21.08
N ILE A 466 -13.45 5.18 19.98
CA ILE A 466 -14.51 5.21 18.97
C ILE A 466 -15.54 4.18 19.39
N ASP A 467 -16.67 4.64 19.93
CA ASP A 467 -17.74 3.79 20.47
C ASP A 467 -18.24 2.73 19.49
N ALA A 468 -18.31 3.06 18.20
CA ALA A 468 -18.74 2.11 17.16
C ALA A 468 -17.83 0.87 17.05
N ILE A 469 -16.56 1.01 17.44
CA ILE A 469 -15.59 -0.09 17.51
C ILE A 469 -15.60 -0.70 18.92
N ALA A 470 -15.40 0.14 19.95
CA ALA A 470 -15.11 -0.29 21.32
C ALA A 470 -16.30 -0.93 22.05
N LYS A 471 -17.54 -0.54 21.71
CA LYS A 471 -18.75 -1.09 22.33
C LYS A 471 -19.27 -2.24 21.48
N SER A 472 -19.32 -3.43 22.07
CA SER A 472 -20.01 -4.59 21.50
C SER A 472 -21.37 -4.77 22.13
#